data_AF-A0A935MJH0-F1
#
_entry.id   AF-A0A935MJH0-F1
#
_cell.length_a   1.000
_cell.length_b   1.000
_cell.length_c   1.000
_cell.angle_alpha   90.00
_cell.angle_beta   90.00
_cell.angle_gamma   90.00
#
_symmetry.space_group_name_H-M   'P 1'
#
loop_
_entity.id
_entity.type
_entity.pdbx_description
1 polymer ?
#
loop_
_entity_poly.entity_id
_entity_poly.type
_entity_poly.pdbx_seq_one_letter_code
_entity_poly.pdbx_strand_id
1 'polypeptide(L)'
;MKNKLVSLGLGFVCSTFLLQAQDQPALTFSTVNQIRVKEQIDTIIIFDPATLIETVKILKYKNISLDLNNCKELSSDVSLGMIQLTANELLNCEGIGVVCKPLGQLEYWTIQSFSMAIQVKGQGLTKFTNKGSKFNEPLKLALQNLQAGSTIYFEDIQLEIPGIPVVRLSFGVDVN
;
A
#
# COMPACT_ATOMS: atom_id res chain seq x y z
N MET A 1 -31.44 -47.26 46.89
CA MET A 1 -30.52 -48.42 46.80
C MET A 1 -29.80 -48.38 45.45
N LYS A 2 -28.45 -48.43 45.48
CA LYS A 2 -27.45 -48.78 44.42
C LYS A 2 -27.38 -47.86 43.17
N ASN A 3 -26.36 -46.98 42.98
CA ASN A 3 -24.95 -47.19 42.54
C ASN A 3 -24.84 -48.09 41.28
N LYS A 4 -24.17 -47.78 40.15
CA LYS A 4 -22.99 -46.96 39.75
C LYS A 4 -23.03 -46.76 38.20
N LEU A 5 -22.61 -45.62 37.61
CA LEU A 5 -21.25 -45.31 37.06
C LEU A 5 -20.89 -46.23 35.86
N VAL A 6 -20.41 -45.86 34.66
CA VAL A 6 -19.35 -44.90 34.23
C VAL A 6 -19.35 -44.81 32.68
N SER A 7 -19.06 -43.62 32.13
CA SER A 7 -18.20 -43.27 30.96
C SER A 7 -18.29 -44.00 29.62
N LEU A 8 -18.46 -43.23 28.54
CA LEU A 8 -17.41 -42.82 27.57
C LEU A 8 -18.13 -42.34 26.30
N GLY A 9 -17.84 -41.13 25.85
CA GLY A 9 -18.41 -40.61 24.59
C GLY A 9 -18.66 -39.10 24.56
N LEU A 10 -18.08 -38.34 25.50
CA LEU A 10 -17.90 -36.90 25.32
C LEU A 10 -16.63 -36.68 24.50
N GLY A 11 -16.82 -36.24 23.25
CA GLY A 11 -15.74 -35.82 22.36
C GLY A 11 -15.77 -36.60 21.07
N PHE A 12 -16.47 -36.07 20.06
CA PHE A 12 -16.10 -36.09 18.64
C PHE A 12 -17.24 -35.54 17.75
N VAL A 13 -17.80 -34.38 18.09
CA VAL A 13 -18.67 -33.64 17.14
C VAL A 13 -18.40 -32.14 17.22
N CYS A 14 -17.12 -31.75 17.07
CA CYS A 14 -16.77 -30.33 16.92
C CYS A 14 -15.59 -30.10 15.95
N SER A 15 -15.15 -31.11 15.21
CA SER A 15 -13.81 -31.10 14.58
C SER A 15 -13.78 -31.19 13.05
N THR A 16 -14.91 -31.16 12.32
CA THR A 16 -14.87 -31.26 10.85
C THR A 16 -15.08 -29.94 10.08
N PHE A 17 -15.23 -28.80 10.77
CA PHE A 17 -15.35 -27.49 10.11
C PHE A 17 -14.20 -26.51 10.39
N LEU A 18 -13.14 -26.93 11.08
CA LEU A 18 -11.98 -26.08 11.40
C LEU A 18 -10.66 -26.52 10.74
N LEU A 19 -10.70 -27.41 9.75
CA LEU A 19 -9.50 -27.97 9.12
C LEU A 19 -9.28 -27.56 7.66
N GLN A 20 -9.94 -26.51 7.17
CA GLN A 20 -9.66 -25.92 5.84
C GLN A 20 -9.13 -24.47 5.90
N ALA A 21 -8.74 -23.97 7.08
CA ALA A 21 -8.13 -22.64 7.21
C ALA A 21 -6.59 -22.65 7.30
N GLN A 22 -5.94 -23.77 7.02
CA GLN A 22 -4.49 -23.89 6.98
C GLN A 22 -4.07 -24.53 5.67
N ASP A 23 -3.97 -23.72 4.63
CA ASP A 23 -3.02 -23.88 3.51
C ASP A 23 -3.17 -22.73 2.50
N GLN A 24 -3.37 -21.51 2.99
CA GLN A 24 -2.82 -20.38 2.24
C GLN A 24 -1.39 -20.22 2.75
N PRO A 25 -0.36 -20.30 1.88
CA PRO A 25 0.94 -19.86 2.27
C PRO A 25 0.79 -18.38 2.64
N ALA A 26 0.82 -18.11 3.94
CA ALA A 26 1.25 -16.81 4.41
C ALA A 26 2.64 -16.65 3.82
N LEU A 27 2.74 -15.91 2.71
CA LEU A 27 3.98 -15.26 2.33
C LEU A 27 4.30 -14.36 3.51
N THR A 28 5.00 -14.94 4.48
CA THR A 28 5.63 -14.24 5.58
C THR A 28 6.35 -13.08 4.94
N PHE A 29 6.14 -11.88 5.49
CA PHE A 29 6.82 -10.64 5.18
C PHE A 29 8.34 -10.80 5.41
N SER A 30 8.96 -11.69 4.63
CA SER A 30 10.39 -11.81 4.48
C SER A 30 10.79 -10.50 3.85
N THR A 31 11.47 -9.62 4.58
CA THR A 31 12.65 -8.83 4.19
C THR A 31 12.75 -8.16 2.79
N VAL A 32 11.72 -8.23 1.94
CA VAL A 32 11.82 -8.27 0.47
C VAL A 32 10.90 -7.23 -0.19
N ASN A 33 9.87 -6.71 0.48
CA ASN A 33 9.10 -5.55 0.00
C ASN A 33 8.84 -4.61 1.18
N GLN A 34 9.02 -3.31 1.02
CA GLN A 34 8.86 -2.32 2.10
C GLN A 34 8.00 -1.15 1.67
N ILE A 35 7.12 -0.71 2.57
CA ILE A 35 6.30 0.48 2.41
C ILE A 35 6.76 1.51 3.44
N ARG A 36 7.16 2.69 2.99
CA ARG A 36 7.65 3.77 3.86
C ARG A 36 7.25 5.12 3.29
N VAL A 37 7.05 6.12 4.15
CA VAL A 37 7.01 7.52 3.68
C VAL A 37 8.44 8.01 3.49
N LYS A 38 8.74 8.55 2.31
CA LYS A 38 10.04 9.17 2.00
C LYS A 38 9.85 10.62 1.62
N GLU A 39 10.75 11.46 2.12
CA GLU A 39 10.93 12.81 1.60
C GLU A 39 11.76 12.75 0.32
N GLN A 40 11.32 13.45 -0.70
CA GLN A 40 12.04 13.64 -1.95
C GLN A 40 12.31 15.14 -2.14
N ILE A 41 13.51 15.43 -2.62
CA ILE A 41 13.95 16.79 -2.96
C ILE A 41 14.31 16.79 -4.43
N ASP A 42 13.53 17.49 -5.24
CA ASP A 42 13.82 17.71 -6.65
C ASP A 42 14.40 19.10 -6.84
N THR A 43 15.38 19.20 -7.74
CA THR A 43 15.93 20.49 -8.19
C THR A 43 15.53 20.69 -9.64
N ILE A 44 14.75 21.73 -9.92
CA ILE A 44 14.40 22.14 -11.27
C ILE A 44 15.25 23.37 -11.62
N ILE A 45 16.03 23.26 -12.68
CA ILE A 45 16.78 24.37 -13.24
C ILE A 45 16.00 24.87 -14.46
N ILE A 46 15.56 26.13 -14.41
CA ILE A 46 14.83 26.78 -15.49
C ILE A 46 15.76 27.85 -16.07
N PHE A 47 16.15 27.67 -17.33
CA PHE A 47 16.90 28.67 -18.07
C PHE A 47 15.96 29.43 -19.00
N ASP A 48 15.87 30.74 -18.83
CA ASP A 48 15.16 31.62 -19.75
C ASP A 48 16.14 32.15 -20.81
N PRO A 49 16.05 31.68 -22.07
CA PRO A 49 16.97 32.10 -23.12
C PRO A 49 16.77 33.56 -23.56
N ALA A 50 15.63 34.20 -23.27
CA ALA A 50 15.39 35.60 -23.63
C ALA A 50 16.06 36.57 -22.67
N THR A 51 16.14 36.21 -21.39
CA THR A 51 16.75 37.04 -20.34
C THR A 51 18.15 36.57 -19.92
N LEU A 52 18.57 35.38 -20.36
CA LEU A 52 19.80 34.69 -19.96
C LEU A 52 19.87 34.43 -18.43
N ILE A 53 18.72 34.40 -17.77
CA ILE A 53 18.62 34.16 -16.32
C ILE A 53 18.39 32.67 -16.09
N GLU A 54 19.17 32.11 -15.17
CA GLU A 54 18.94 30.77 -14.61
C GLU A 54 18.20 30.89 -13.28
N THR A 55 17.09 30.17 -13.14
CA THR A 55 16.34 30.05 -11.89
C THR A 55 16.43 28.61 -11.39
N VAL A 56 16.97 28.46 -10.18
CA VAL A 56 17.00 27.18 -9.48
C VAL A 56 15.82 27.10 -8.51
N LYS A 57 14.93 26.13 -8.73
CA LYS A 57 13.79 25.86 -7.85
C LYS A 57 13.98 24.52 -7.15
N ILE A 58 14.03 24.56 -5.83
CA ILE A 58 14.06 23.35 -5.00
C ILE A 58 12.62 23.02 -4.59
N LEU A 59 12.17 21.81 -4.91
CA LEU A 59 10.88 21.27 -4.50
C LEU A 59 11.11 20.18 -3.46
N LYS A 60 10.42 20.26 -2.34
CA LYS A 60 10.41 19.22 -1.31
C LYS A 60 9.00 18.66 -1.17
N TYR A 61 8.86 17.35 -1.24
CA TYR A 61 7.57 16.67 -1.08
C TYR A 61 7.74 15.28 -0.45
N LYS A 62 6.63 14.73 0.06
CA LYS A 62 6.58 13.38 0.65
C LYS A 62 5.82 12.44 -0.28
N ASN A 63 6.30 11.21 -0.39
CA ASN A 63 5.58 10.14 -1.09
C ASN A 63 5.55 8.87 -0.25
N ILE A 64 4.48 8.09 -0.42
CA ILE A 64 4.45 6.70 0.03
C ILE A 64 5.28 5.88 -0.96
N SER A 65 6.45 5.44 -0.55
CA SER A 65 7.37 4.66 -1.36
C SER A 65 7.12 3.16 -1.16
N LEU A 66 6.82 2.47 -2.26
CA LEU A 66 6.78 1.02 -2.37
C LEU A 66 8.13 0.57 -2.91
N ASP A 67 9.00 0.09 -2.02
CA ASP A 67 10.29 -0.50 -2.40
C ASP A 67 10.07 -2.00 -2.61
N LEU A 68 10.04 -2.42 -3.87
CA LEU A 68 9.74 -3.79 -4.26
C LEU A 68 11.00 -4.46 -4.81
N ASN A 69 11.22 -5.73 -4.48
CA ASN A 69 12.22 -6.57 -5.12
C ASN A 69 11.57 -7.53 -6.12
N ASN A 70 12.32 -7.95 -7.13
CA ASN A 70 11.94 -8.98 -8.11
C ASN A 70 10.60 -8.69 -8.82
N CYS A 71 10.34 -7.44 -9.22
CA CYS A 71 9.00 -7.07 -9.70
C CYS A 71 8.53 -7.83 -10.96
N LYS A 72 9.45 -8.38 -11.76
CA LYS A 72 9.13 -9.25 -12.91
C LYS A 72 8.43 -10.54 -12.54
N GLU A 73 8.62 -10.99 -11.31
CA GLU A 73 8.06 -12.23 -10.78
C GLU A 73 6.77 -11.98 -10.00
N LEU A 74 6.30 -10.73 -9.92
CA LEU A 74 5.03 -10.42 -9.28
C LEU A 74 3.88 -11.06 -10.07
N SER A 75 2.97 -11.68 -9.33
CA SER A 75 1.69 -12.14 -9.88
C SER A 75 0.85 -10.97 -10.40
N SER A 76 -0.19 -11.28 -11.18
CA SER A 76 -1.14 -10.26 -11.67
C SER A 76 -1.76 -9.44 -10.55
N ASP A 77 -1.99 -10.06 -9.40
CA ASP A 77 -2.55 -9.42 -8.21
C ASP A 77 -1.66 -9.72 -7.01
N VAL A 78 -1.23 -8.68 -6.29
CA VAL A 78 -0.34 -8.78 -5.14
C VAL A 78 -0.88 -7.91 -4.00
N SER A 79 -1.00 -8.50 -2.82
CA SER A 79 -1.28 -7.76 -1.59
C SER A 79 0.00 -7.63 -0.77
N LEU A 80 0.38 -6.39 -0.47
CA LEU A 80 1.54 -6.05 0.35
C LEU A 80 1.17 -5.90 1.84
N GLY A 81 -0.03 -6.32 2.25
CA GLY A 81 -0.45 -6.31 3.65
C GLY A 81 -0.68 -4.92 4.24
N MET A 82 -0.63 -4.86 5.58
CA MET A 82 -0.90 -3.67 6.38
C MET A 82 0.39 -3.12 7.00
N ILE A 83 0.54 -1.81 7.01
CA ILE A 83 1.57 -1.10 7.76
C ILE A 83 0.96 -0.12 8.76
N GLN A 84 1.76 0.33 9.72
CA GLN A 84 1.35 1.39 10.65
C GLN A 84 2.11 2.68 10.33
N LEU A 85 1.39 3.78 10.20
CA LEU A 85 1.94 5.12 10.04
C LEU A 85 1.16 6.10 10.89
N THR A 86 1.79 7.18 11.31
CA THR A 86 1.07 8.28 11.98
C THR A 86 0.36 9.17 10.96
N ALA A 87 -0.71 9.85 11.38
CA ALA A 87 -1.36 10.86 10.53
C ALA A 87 -0.38 11.96 10.07
N ASN A 88 0.60 12.31 10.90
CA ASN A 88 1.64 13.32 10.58
C ASN A 88 2.64 12.85 9.52
N GLU A 89 2.94 11.55 9.44
CA GLU A 89 3.78 11.00 8.37
C GLU A 89 3.08 11.10 7.02
N LEU A 90 1.78 10.81 7.01
CA LEU A 90 0.93 10.89 5.81
C LEU A 90 0.56 12.33 5.43
N LEU A 91 0.65 13.27 6.37
CA LEU A 91 0.36 14.67 6.13
C LEU A 91 1.26 15.24 5.03
N ASN A 92 0.62 15.87 4.03
CA ASN A 92 1.26 16.43 2.84
C ASN A 92 2.00 15.39 1.97
N CYS A 93 1.61 14.12 2.03
CA CYS A 93 1.98 13.17 0.98
C CYS A 93 1.36 13.61 -0.35
N GLU A 94 2.18 13.67 -1.39
CA GLU A 94 1.79 14.12 -2.73
C GLU A 94 1.50 12.95 -3.68
N GLY A 95 1.83 11.71 -3.30
CA GLY A 95 1.67 10.56 -4.17
C GLY A 95 2.20 9.24 -3.63
N ILE A 96 2.15 8.23 -4.50
CA ILE A 96 2.78 6.92 -4.34
C ILE A 96 3.93 6.80 -5.34
N GLY A 97 5.09 6.36 -4.87
CA GLY A 97 6.22 6.00 -5.72
C GLY A 97 6.45 4.50 -5.67
N VAL A 98 6.82 3.89 -6.79
CA VAL A 98 7.29 2.49 -6.83
C VAL A 98 8.75 2.50 -7.23
N VAL A 99 9.58 1.90 -6.38
CA VAL A 99 10.98 1.64 -6.67
C VAL A 99 11.14 0.14 -6.80
N CYS A 100 11.27 -0.34 -8.03
CA CYS A 100 11.63 -1.72 -8.26
C CYS A 100 13.14 -1.86 -8.24
N LYS A 101 13.67 -2.60 -7.27
CA LYS A 101 15.08 -2.98 -7.25
C LYS A 101 15.26 -4.25 -8.08
N PRO A 102 16.03 -4.17 -9.16
CA PRO A 102 16.36 -5.33 -9.96
C PRO A 102 17.48 -6.15 -9.34
N LEU A 103 17.57 -7.42 -9.74
CA LEU A 103 18.85 -8.12 -9.81
C LEU A 103 19.63 -7.60 -11.05
N GLY A 104 20.03 -6.32 -11.07
CA GLY A 104 21.02 -5.78 -12.02
C GLY A 104 20.64 -4.67 -13.03
N GLN A 105 19.37 -4.25 -13.22
CA GLN A 105 18.96 -3.15 -14.14
C GLN A 105 17.73 -2.35 -13.69
N LEU A 106 17.84 -1.03 -13.47
CA LEU A 106 16.71 -0.23 -12.96
C LEU A 106 15.51 -0.29 -13.91
N GLU A 107 14.35 -0.70 -13.39
CA GLU A 107 13.09 -0.73 -14.15
C GLU A 107 12.12 0.30 -13.58
N TYR A 108 11.66 1.20 -14.44
CA TYR A 108 10.72 2.25 -14.08
C TYR A 108 9.29 1.73 -14.29
N TRP A 109 8.63 1.38 -13.20
CA TRP A 109 7.21 1.04 -13.19
C TRP A 109 6.39 2.32 -13.15
N THR A 110 5.37 2.40 -13.99
CA THR A 110 4.45 3.55 -14.01
C THR A 110 3.14 3.17 -13.33
N ILE A 111 2.70 3.99 -12.38
CA ILE A 111 1.34 3.86 -11.81
C ILE A 111 0.36 4.51 -12.79
N GLN A 112 -0.57 3.72 -13.33
CA GLN A 112 -1.63 4.22 -14.22
C GLN A 112 -2.81 4.79 -13.44
N SER A 113 -3.27 4.06 -12.44
CA SER A 113 -4.37 4.45 -11.57
C SER A 113 -4.37 3.65 -10.28
N PHE A 114 -5.14 4.13 -9.30
CA PHE A 114 -5.47 3.38 -8.10
C PHE A 114 -6.75 3.92 -7.46
N SER A 115 -7.31 3.14 -6.55
CA SER A 115 -8.38 3.57 -5.65
C SER A 115 -7.84 3.69 -4.23
N MET A 116 -8.35 4.66 -3.47
CA MET A 116 -8.08 4.80 -2.04
C MET A 116 -9.39 4.76 -1.29
N ALA A 117 -9.48 4.00 -0.22
CA ALA A 117 -10.60 4.00 0.70
C ALA A 117 -10.13 4.35 2.11
N ILE A 118 -10.85 5.23 2.79
CA ILE A 118 -10.59 5.57 4.20
C ILE A 118 -11.76 5.08 5.04
N GLN A 119 -11.45 4.32 6.09
CA GLN A 119 -12.38 3.88 7.11
C GLN A 119 -12.04 4.55 8.43
N VAL A 120 -12.90 5.47 8.86
CA VAL A 120 -12.83 6.02 10.23
C VAL A 120 -13.64 5.11 11.14
N LYS A 121 -13.11 4.80 12.35
CA LYS A 121 -13.79 3.92 13.29
C LYS A 121 -15.22 4.41 13.58
N GLY A 122 -16.20 3.54 13.35
CA GLY A 122 -17.62 3.85 13.56
C GLY A 122 -18.27 4.65 12.42
N GLN A 123 -17.55 4.94 11.34
CA GLN A 123 -18.08 5.57 10.13
C GLN A 123 -18.01 4.60 8.94
N GLY A 124 -18.73 4.97 7.87
CA GLY A 124 -18.64 4.26 6.60
C GLY A 124 -17.31 4.49 5.88
N LEU A 125 -17.04 3.65 4.88
CA LEU A 125 -15.91 3.81 3.97
C LEU A 125 -16.14 5.00 3.04
N THR A 126 -15.17 5.91 2.96
CA THR A 126 -15.12 6.94 1.92
C THR A 126 -14.12 6.54 0.86
N LYS A 127 -14.52 6.53 -0.41
CA LYS A 127 -13.70 6.06 -1.54
C LYS A 127 -13.31 7.19 -2.48
N PHE A 128 -12.11 7.08 -3.02
CA PHE A 128 -11.49 8.01 -3.96
C PHE A 128 -10.84 7.22 -5.09
N THR A 129 -10.82 7.80 -6.29
CA THR A 129 -10.06 7.26 -7.43
C THR A 129 -8.99 8.26 -7.84
N ASN A 130 -7.86 7.75 -8.31
CA ASN A 130 -6.72 8.55 -8.72
C ASN A 130 -6.14 8.04 -10.02
N LYS A 131 -5.68 8.96 -10.88
CA LYS A 131 -4.93 8.65 -12.10
C LYS A 131 -3.48 9.08 -11.93
N GLY A 132 -2.55 8.25 -12.34
CA GLY A 132 -1.13 8.47 -12.12
C GLY A 132 -0.70 8.24 -10.68
N SER A 133 0.58 8.50 -10.42
CA SER A 133 1.23 8.37 -9.11
C SER A 133 0.91 9.52 -8.15
N LYS A 134 0.60 10.72 -8.65
CA LYS A 134 0.35 11.91 -7.84
C LYS A 134 -1.09 11.96 -7.37
N PHE A 135 -1.31 12.29 -6.11
CA PHE A 135 -2.64 12.44 -5.51
C PHE A 135 -3.36 13.64 -6.11
N ASN A 136 -4.64 13.45 -6.44
CA ASN A 136 -5.55 14.54 -6.75
C ASN A 136 -5.95 15.30 -5.49
N GLU A 137 -6.52 16.49 -5.67
CA GLU A 137 -6.90 17.37 -4.56
C GLU A 137 -7.88 16.72 -3.55
N PRO A 138 -8.92 15.97 -3.98
CA PRO A 138 -9.77 15.24 -3.03
C PRO A 138 -9.00 14.28 -2.11
N LEU A 139 -8.03 13.52 -2.64
CA LEU A 139 -7.20 12.63 -1.82
C LEU A 139 -6.33 13.43 -0.84
N LYS A 140 -5.69 14.51 -1.30
CA LYS A 140 -4.85 15.35 -0.43
C LYS A 140 -5.65 15.93 0.72
N LEU A 141 -6.84 16.46 0.45
CA LEU A 141 -7.75 16.97 1.47
C LEU A 141 -8.19 15.88 2.45
N ALA A 142 -8.42 14.66 1.97
CA ALA A 142 -8.77 13.54 2.83
C ALA A 142 -7.62 13.17 3.79
N LEU A 143 -6.38 13.17 3.31
CA LEU A 143 -5.19 12.93 4.13
C LEU A 143 -4.92 14.06 5.15
N GLN A 144 -5.23 15.31 4.80
CA GLN A 144 -5.13 16.45 5.74
C GLN A 144 -6.12 16.36 6.90
N ASN A 145 -7.26 15.72 6.69
CA ASN A 145 -8.31 15.53 7.69
C ASN A 145 -8.28 14.13 8.34
N LEU A 146 -7.19 13.40 8.14
CA LEU A 146 -7.05 12.02 8.61
C LEU A 146 -7.01 11.97 10.14
N GLN A 147 -7.85 11.11 10.72
CA GLN A 147 -7.94 10.94 12.17
C GLN A 147 -7.15 9.72 12.61
N ALA A 148 -6.49 9.80 13.77
CA ALA A 148 -5.90 8.63 14.41
C ALA A 148 -6.96 7.55 14.66
N GLY A 149 -6.59 6.28 14.48
CA GLY A 149 -7.49 5.13 14.51
C GLY A 149 -8.27 4.89 13.22
N SER A 150 -7.97 5.62 12.14
CA SER A 150 -8.49 5.31 10.80
C SER A 150 -7.65 4.21 10.13
N THR A 151 -8.26 3.52 9.18
CA THR A 151 -7.54 2.61 8.27
C THR A 151 -7.70 3.12 6.84
N ILE A 152 -6.59 3.19 6.11
CA ILE A 152 -6.55 3.53 4.68
C ILE A 152 -6.27 2.27 3.89
N TYR A 153 -7.01 2.04 2.82
CA TYR A 153 -6.78 0.97 1.87
C TYR A 153 -6.42 1.59 0.52
N PHE A 154 -5.27 1.21 -0.02
CA PHE A 154 -4.91 1.49 -1.40
C PHE A 154 -5.17 0.22 -2.21
N GLU A 155 -6.09 0.31 -3.15
CA GLU A 155 -6.65 -0.81 -3.90
C GLU A 155 -6.41 -0.60 -5.40
N ASP A 156 -6.28 -1.69 -6.15
CA ASP A 156 -6.13 -1.69 -7.62
C ASP A 156 -5.06 -0.69 -8.11
N ILE A 157 -3.89 -0.68 -7.47
CA ILE A 157 -2.75 0.11 -7.94
C ILE A 157 -2.21 -0.57 -9.19
N GLN A 158 -2.63 -0.06 -10.34
CA GLN A 158 -2.26 -0.61 -11.64
C GLN A 158 -0.87 -0.13 -12.01
N LEU A 159 0.07 -1.05 -12.03
CA LEU A 159 1.42 -0.83 -12.47
C LEU A 159 1.63 -1.33 -13.89
N GLU A 160 2.26 -0.51 -14.71
CA GLU A 160 2.58 -0.83 -16.09
C GLU A 160 4.09 -0.74 -16.35
N ILE A 161 4.59 -1.74 -17.08
CA ILE A 161 5.85 -1.70 -17.82
C ILE A 161 5.51 -1.95 -19.29
N PRO A 162 6.10 -1.19 -20.23
CA PRO A 162 5.97 -1.48 -21.65
C PRO A 162 6.33 -2.94 -21.98
N GLY A 163 5.36 -3.69 -22.52
CA GLY A 163 5.56 -5.08 -22.94
C GLY A 163 5.34 -6.15 -21.86
N ILE A 164 4.93 -5.78 -20.64
CA ILE A 164 4.56 -6.71 -19.56
C ILE A 164 3.08 -6.52 -19.22
N PRO A 165 2.32 -7.60 -18.94
CA PRO A 165 0.96 -7.48 -18.43
C PRO A 165 0.87 -6.59 -17.18
N VAL A 166 -0.24 -5.85 -17.07
CA VAL A 166 -0.50 -4.98 -15.92
C VAL A 166 -0.51 -5.80 -14.62
N VAL A 167 0.21 -5.31 -13.62
CA VAL A 167 0.22 -5.85 -12.25
C VAL A 167 -0.61 -4.95 -11.36
N ARG A 168 -1.43 -5.54 -10.50
CA ARG A 168 -2.27 -4.85 -9.53
C ARG A 168 -1.74 -5.04 -8.13
N LEU A 169 -1.38 -3.95 -7.48
CA LEU A 169 -0.98 -3.96 -6.08
C LEU A 169 -2.10 -3.46 -5.16
N SER A 170 -2.09 -3.96 -3.94
CA SER A 170 -2.88 -3.42 -2.84
C SER A 170 -2.07 -3.40 -1.55
N PHE A 171 -2.34 -2.43 -0.70
CA PHE A 171 -1.82 -2.38 0.66
C PHE A 171 -2.74 -1.53 1.53
N GLY A 172 -2.62 -1.66 2.85
CA GLY A 172 -3.31 -0.77 3.77
C GLY A 172 -2.39 -0.14 4.80
N VAL A 173 -2.91 0.91 5.41
CA VAL A 173 -2.25 1.70 6.43
C VAL A 173 -3.19 1.86 7.62
N ASP A 174 -2.80 1.32 8.76
CA ASP A 174 -3.41 1.65 10.04
C ASP A 174 -2.79 2.95 10.56
N VAL A 175 -3.66 3.93 10.88
CA VAL A 175 -3.24 5.27 11.26
C VAL A 175 -3.20 5.36 12.78
N ASN A 176 -2.00 5.58 13.33
CA ASN A 176 -1.76 5.71 14.77
C ASN A 176 -1.78 7.16 15.26
#